data_AF-A0A2N5WB27-F1
#
_entry.id   AF-A0A2N5WB27-F1
#
_cell.length_a   1.000
_cell.length_b   1.000
_cell.length_c   1.000
_cell.angle_alpha   90.00
_cell.angle_beta   90.00
_cell.angle_gamma   90.00
#
_symmetry.space_group_name_H-M   'P 1'
#
loop_
_entity.id
_entity.type
_entity.pdbx_description
1 polymer ?
#
loop_
_entity_poly.entity_id
_entity_poly.type
_entity_poly.pdbx_seq_one_letter_code
_entity_poly.pdbx_strand_id
1 'polypeptide(L)'
;MTIVQGTAQQIQASTVIETLDCSQISASIQESGAISLQLTVNNPDVFHSSDEGKTDVLKIVTEILDKAKALEALYAKSGDATEEE
;
A
#
# COMPACT_ATOMS: atom_id res chain seq x y z
N MET A 1 0.43 -14.21 -1.43
CA MET A 1 0.45 -12.75 -1.68
C MET A 1 1.09 -12.47 -3.02
N THR A 2 0.40 -11.71 -3.88
CA THR A 2 0.94 -11.26 -5.17
C THR A 2 0.87 -9.74 -5.21
N ILE A 3 2.04 -9.08 -5.29
CA ILE A 3 2.12 -7.63 -5.54
C ILE A 3 2.24 -7.43 -7.04
N VAL A 4 1.26 -6.75 -7.63
CA VAL A 4 1.36 -6.27 -9.02
C VAL A 4 1.82 -4.82 -8.92
N GLN A 5 3.13 -4.60 -9.06
CA GLN A 5 3.68 -3.26 -8.97
C GLN A 5 3.15 -2.39 -10.11
N GLY A 6 2.49 -1.28 -9.76
CA GLY A 6 2.27 -0.14 -10.65
C GLY A 6 3.50 0.78 -10.68
N THR A 7 3.31 2.04 -11.08
CA THR A 7 4.34 3.08 -10.97
C THR A 7 4.75 3.28 -9.50
N ALA A 8 5.86 4.00 -9.23
CA ALA A 8 6.35 4.25 -7.86
C ALA A 8 5.28 4.85 -6.90
N GLN A 9 4.22 5.44 -7.46
CA GLN A 9 3.12 6.08 -6.76
C GLN A 9 1.87 5.18 -6.64
N GLN A 10 1.84 4.01 -7.28
CA GLN A 10 0.68 3.12 -7.29
C GLN A 10 1.06 1.69 -6.92
N ILE A 11 0.44 1.19 -5.85
CA ILE A 11 0.65 -0.15 -5.35
C ILE A 11 -0.66 -0.91 -5.49
N GLN A 12 -0.62 -2.08 -6.13
CA GLN A 12 -1.74 -3.02 -6.15
C GLN A 12 -1.26 -4.36 -5.61
N ALA A 13 -2.04 -4.93 -4.69
CA ALA A 13 -1.73 -6.22 -4.09
C ALA A 13 -3.03 -7.00 -3.88
N SER A 14 -2.93 -8.33 -3.95
CA SER A 14 -4.02 -9.21 -3.57
C SER A 14 -3.56 -10.29 -2.60
N THR A 15 -4.48 -10.69 -1.73
CA THR A 15 -4.34 -11.83 -0.83
C THR A 15 -5.22 -12.96 -1.31
N VAL A 16 -4.62 -14.14 -1.45
CA VAL A 16 -5.30 -15.37 -1.85
C VAL A 16 -5.17 -16.35 -0.69
N ILE A 17 -6.29 -16.91 -0.24
CA ILE A 17 -6.36 -17.88 0.87
C ILE A 17 -7.05 -19.13 0.33
N GLU A 18 -6.44 -20.30 0.50
CA GLU A 18 -7.02 -21.58 0.05
C GLU A 18 -7.56 -21.53 -1.39
N THR A 19 -6.81 -20.85 -2.28
CA THR A 19 -7.12 -20.60 -3.71
C THR A 19 -8.19 -19.54 -4.03
N LEU A 20 -8.84 -18.96 -3.01
CA LEU A 20 -9.82 -17.89 -3.19
C LEU A 20 -9.17 -16.51 -3.08
N ASP A 21 -9.46 -15.62 -4.03
CA ASP A 21 -9.10 -14.21 -3.93
C ASP A 21 -9.88 -13.59 -2.77
N CYS A 22 -9.16 -13.29 -1.70
CA CYS A 22 -9.74 -12.91 -0.44
C CYS A 22 -9.92 -11.39 -0.34
N SER A 23 -8.89 -10.64 -0.73
CA SER A 23 -8.95 -9.19 -0.79
C SER A 23 -7.97 -8.60 -1.80
N GLN A 24 -8.30 -7.42 -2.28
CA GLN A 24 -7.48 -6.60 -3.13
C GLN A 24 -7.23 -5.25 -2.45
N ILE A 25 -5.98 -4.82 -2.41
CA ILE A 25 -5.56 -3.51 -1.91
C ILE A 25 -5.02 -2.72 -3.09
N SER A 26 -5.51 -1.50 -3.25
CA SER A 26 -4.90 -0.49 -4.08
C SER A 26 -4.50 0.71 -3.22
N ALA A 27 -3.33 1.25 -3.48
CA ALA A 27 -2.88 2.49 -2.88
C ALA A 27 -2.30 3.41 -3.95
N SER A 28 -2.60 4.69 -3.79
CA SER A 28 -2.03 5.78 -4.57
C SER A 28 -1.38 6.78 -3.63
N ILE A 29 -0.10 7.03 -3.83
CA ILE A 29 0.69 8.00 -3.07
C ILE A 29 0.83 9.26 -3.94
N GLN A 30 0.31 10.38 -3.45
CA GLN A 30 0.37 11.67 -4.12
C GLN A 30 1.71 12.36 -3.84
N GLU A 31 2.11 13.29 -4.70
CA GLU A 31 3.36 14.06 -4.55
C GLU A 31 3.41 14.90 -3.25
N SER A 32 2.24 15.25 -2.70
CA SER A 32 2.11 15.91 -1.39
C SER A 32 2.37 14.97 -0.20
N GLY A 33 2.63 13.68 -0.45
CA GLY A 33 2.71 12.64 0.58
C GLY A 33 1.34 12.08 1.01
N ALA A 34 0.23 12.64 0.51
CA ALA A 34 -1.10 12.10 0.81
C ALA A 34 -1.28 10.70 0.22
N ILE A 35 -1.77 9.77 1.06
CA ILE A 35 -1.99 8.37 0.68
C ILE A 35 -3.48 8.13 0.55
N SER A 36 -3.92 7.67 -0.61
CA SER A 36 -5.26 7.12 -0.80
C SER A 36 -5.16 5.60 -0.84
N LEU A 37 -5.70 4.93 0.19
CA LEU A 37 -5.72 3.47 0.28
C LEU A 37 -7.14 2.96 0.16
N GLN A 38 -7.35 1.96 -0.68
CA GLN A 38 -8.61 1.27 -0.85
C GLN A 38 -8.39 -0.23 -0.68
N LEU A 39 -9.12 -0.82 0.26
CA LEU A 39 -9.19 -2.27 0.49
C LEU A 39 -10.56 -2.76 0.04
N THR A 40 -10.58 -3.71 -0.89
CA THR A 40 -11.77 -4.44 -1.31
C THR A 40 -11.68 -5.85 -0.77
N VAL A 41 -12.64 -6.26 0.07
CA VAL A 41 -12.73 -7.63 0.57
C VAL A 41 -13.69 -8.41 -0.34
N ASN A 42 -13.13 -9.31 -1.15
CA ASN A 42 -13.86 -10.07 -2.15
C ASN A 42 -14.63 -11.26 -1.53
N ASN A 43 -14.03 -11.90 -0.52
CA ASN A 43 -14.62 -13.03 0.20
C ASN A 43 -14.57 -12.78 1.72
N PRO A 44 -15.57 -12.07 2.29
CA PRO A 44 -15.52 -11.62 3.68
C PRO A 44 -15.53 -12.77 4.70
N ASP A 45 -16.22 -13.87 4.41
CA ASP A 45 -16.26 -15.03 5.31
C ASP A 45 -14.86 -15.64 5.48
N VAL A 46 -14.16 -15.85 4.36
CA VAL A 46 -12.79 -16.37 4.31
C VAL A 46 -11.79 -15.36 4.91
N PHE A 47 -11.98 -14.07 4.63
CA PHE A 47 -11.13 -13.01 5.16
C PHE A 47 -11.22 -12.88 6.68
N HIS A 48 -12.43 -12.97 7.23
CA HIS A 48 -12.64 -12.83 8.68
C HIS A 48 -12.32 -14.11 9.45
N SER A 49 -12.49 -15.29 8.84
CA SER A 49 -12.17 -16.58 9.45
C SER A 49 -10.68 -16.92 9.44
N SER A 50 -9.87 -16.21 8.63
CA SER A 50 -8.44 -16.47 8.51
C SER A 50 -7.60 -15.37 9.16
N ASP A 51 -6.74 -15.76 10.10
CA ASP A 51 -5.71 -14.87 10.65
C ASP A 51 -4.60 -14.55 9.63
N GLU A 52 -4.42 -15.43 8.64
CA GLU A 52 -3.47 -15.24 7.53
C GLU A 52 -3.88 -14.06 6.65
N GLY A 53 -5.18 -13.95 6.32
CA GLY A 53 -5.71 -12.84 5.52
C GLY A 53 -5.50 -11.48 6.16
N LYS A 54 -5.80 -11.38 7.47
CA LYS A 54 -5.59 -10.14 8.24
C LYS A 54 -4.11 -9.78 8.35
N THR A 55 -3.26 -10.77 8.60
CA THR A 55 -1.81 -10.58 8.74
C THR A 55 -1.18 -10.09 7.43
N ASP A 56 -1.56 -10.68 6.30
CA ASP A 56 -1.02 -10.29 5.01
C ASP A 56 -1.51 -8.91 4.55
N VAL A 57 -2.78 -8.56 4.82
CA VAL A 57 -3.27 -7.19 4.62
C VAL A 57 -2.48 -6.19 5.46
N LEU A 58 -2.19 -6.51 6.72
CA LEU A 58 -1.40 -5.63 7.59
C LEU A 58 0.02 -5.39 7.06
N LYS A 59 0.68 -6.44 6.54
CA LYS A 59 2.00 -6.33 5.91
C LYS A 59 1.95 -5.45 4.66
N ILE A 60 0.95 -5.63 3.81
CA ILE A 60 0.78 -4.81 2.60
C ILE A 60 0.60 -3.33 2.96
N VAL A 61 -0.27 -3.04 3.93
CA VAL A 61 -0.48 -1.66 4.42
C VAL A 61 0.80 -1.07 4.99
N THR A 62 1.57 -1.86 5.74
CA THR A 62 2.87 -1.41 6.29
C THR A 62 3.86 -1.05 5.18
N GLU A 63 3.97 -1.88 4.13
CA GLU A 63 4.84 -1.61 2.99
C GLU A 63 4.43 -0.35 2.22
N ILE A 64 3.12 -0.11 2.08
CA ILE A 64 2.59 1.11 1.46
C ILE A 64 2.99 2.35 2.28
N LEU A 65 2.85 2.28 3.61
CA LEU A 65 3.22 3.38 4.51
C LEU A 65 4.72 3.66 4.48
N ASP A 66 5.56 2.62 4.46
CA ASP A 66 7.02 2.78 4.40
C ASP A 66 7.46 3.41 3.07
N LYS A 67 6.84 3.03 1.95
CA LYS A 67 7.07 3.67 0.64
C LYS A 67 6.63 5.13 0.63
N ALA A 68 5.49 5.44 1.25
CA ALA A 68 5.02 6.82 1.34
C ALA A 68 5.96 7.69 2.19
N LYS A 69 6.45 7.19 3.33
CA LYS A 69 7.46 7.90 4.15
C LYS A 69 8.77 8.11 3.40
N ALA A 70 9.21 7.12 2.62
CA ALA A 70 10.41 7.26 1.80
C ALA A 70 10.25 8.35 0.72
N LEU A 71 9.07 8.43 0.10
CA LEU A 71 8.73 9.49 -0.86
C LEU A 71 8.65 10.86 -0.18
N GLU A 72 7.98 10.97 0.97
CA GLU A 72 7.93 12.20 1.77
C GLU A 72 9.33 12.71 2.12
N ALA A 73 10.23 11.82 2.56
CA ALA A 73 11.62 12.18 2.86
C ALA A 73 12.42 12.65 1.64
N LEU A 74 12.14 12.11 0.46
CA LEU A 74 12.74 12.56 -0.80
C LEU A 74 12.24 13.94 -1.22
N TYR A 75 10.93 14.20 -1.09
CA TYR A 75 10.34 15.49 -1.41
C TYR A 75 10.74 16.57 -0.39
N ALA A 76 10.83 16.24 0.90
CA ALA A 76 11.32 17.15 1.94
C ALA A 76 12.78 17.58 1.69
N LYS A 77 13.65 16.65 1.25
CA LYS A 77 15.03 16.99 0.86
C LYS A 77 15.14 17.82 -0.42
N SER A 78 14.16 17.69 -1.31
CA SER A 78 14.14 18.43 -2.58
C SER A 78 13.63 19.87 -2.42
N GLY A 79 12.93 20.18 -1.33
CA GLY A 79 12.48 21.54 -0.98
C GLY A 79 13.53 22.41 -0.27
N ASP A 80 14.64 21.81 0.19
CA ASP A 80 15.72 22.51 0.92
C ASP A 80 16.80 23.09 -0.02
N ALA A 81 16.66 22.92 -1.34
CA ALA A 81 17.61 23.43 -2.34
C ALA A 81 17.23 24.80 -2.94
N THR A 82 16.23 25.49 -2.38
CA THR A 82 15.75 26.79 -2.88
C THR A 82 15.86 27.96 -1.90
N GLU A 83 16.53 27.78 -0.77
CA GLU A 83 16.91 28.91 0.10
C GLU A 83 18.42 28.86 0.37
N GLU A 84 19.21 29.47 -0.52
CA GLU A 84 20.37 30.28 -0.14
C GLU A 84 20.78 31.15 -1.34
N GLU A 85 21.04 32.42 -1.02
CA GLU A 85 21.16 33.65 -1.84
C GLU A 85 21.97 33.60 -3.15
#